data_AF-A0A7S3T7L6-F1
#
_entry.id   AF-A0A7S3T7L6-F1
#
_cell.length_a   1.000
_cell.length_b   1.000
_cell.length_c   1.000
_cell.angle_alpha   90.00
_cell.angle_beta   90.00
_cell.angle_gamma   90.00
#
_symmetry.space_group_name_H-M   'P 1'
#
loop_
_entity.id
_entity.type
_entity.pdbx_description
1 polymer ?
#
loop_
_entity_poly.entity_id
_entity_poly.type
_entity_poly.pdbx_seq_one_letter_code
_entity_poly.pdbx_strand_id
1 'polypeptide(L)'
;FKTLYRATVDAVIMHCLSKRTDQINPSNPLEQYILIVDMEGVGWGNFTPAGIKLMVRESDVNYPDRLSQVWLLRCNVTAVGIWRVIQPMVHPRTRRKVHLIRPDQV
;
A
#
# COMPACT_ATOMS: atom_id res chain seq x y z
N PHE A 1 -11.37 8.28 -10.74
CA PHE A 1 -10.40 7.88 -9.69
C PHE A 1 -10.58 6.45 -9.18
N LYS A 2 -11.75 6.03 -8.66
CA LYS A 2 -11.94 4.63 -8.18
C LYS A 2 -11.63 3.56 -9.22
N THR A 3 -12.21 3.69 -10.42
CA THR A 3 -11.98 2.76 -11.55
C THR A 3 -10.50 2.72 -11.94
N LEU A 4 -9.84 3.88 -11.95
CA LEU A 4 -8.42 3.98 -12.27
C LEU A 4 -7.57 3.27 -11.22
N TYR A 5 -7.84 3.48 -9.93
CA TYR A 5 -7.13 2.81 -8.84
C TYR A 5 -7.24 1.28 -8.95
N ARG A 6 -8.46 0.77 -9.15
CA ARG A 6 -8.69 -0.67 -9.33
C ARG A 6 -7.94 -1.23 -10.53
N ALA A 7 -8.08 -0.58 -11.69
CA ALA A 7 -7.39 -0.97 -12.91
C ALA A 7 -5.86 -1.00 -12.71
N THR A 8 -5.29 -0.02 -11.99
CA THR A 8 -3.86 -0.01 -11.65
C THR A 8 -3.49 -1.19 -10.75
N VAL A 9 -4.23 -1.42 -9.67
CA VAL A 9 -3.95 -2.53 -8.74
C VAL A 9 -4.07 -3.89 -9.45
N ASP A 10 -5.12 -4.09 -10.25
CA ASP A 10 -5.33 -5.31 -11.04
C ASP A 10 -4.19 -5.51 -12.03
N ALA A 11 -3.76 -4.47 -12.74
CA ALA A 11 -2.66 -4.54 -13.68
C ALA A 11 -1.33 -4.91 -12.99
N VAL A 12 -1.05 -4.33 -11.81
CA VAL A 12 0.15 -4.66 -11.02
C VAL A 12 0.09 -6.12 -10.56
N ILE A 13 -1.04 -6.57 -10.04
CA ILE A 13 -1.23 -7.96 -9.61
C ILE A 13 -1.01 -8.91 -10.79
N MET A 14 -1.66 -8.66 -11.94
CA MET A 14 -1.50 -9.48 -13.15
C MET A 14 -0.06 -9.49 -13.66
N HIS A 15 0.63 -8.35 -13.62
CA HIS A 15 2.03 -8.28 -14.00
C HIS A 15 2.90 -9.15 -13.08
N CYS A 16 2.79 -8.97 -11.76
CA CYS A 16 3.53 -9.77 -10.78
C CYS A 16 3.24 -11.27 -10.93
N LEU A 17 2.00 -11.63 -11.24
CA LEU A 17 1.60 -13.01 -11.49
C LEU A 17 2.26 -13.60 -12.72
N SER A 18 2.19 -12.88 -13.84
CA SER A 18 2.81 -13.30 -15.11
C SER A 18 4.32 -13.49 -15.00
N LYS A 19 4.98 -12.83 -14.04
CA LYS A 19 6.43 -12.95 -13.80
C LYS A 19 6.80 -14.10 -12.86
N ARG A 20 5.86 -14.58 -12.05
CA ARG A 20 6.14 -15.58 -11.00
C ARG A 20 6.03 -17.02 -11.51
N THR A 21 5.16 -17.26 -12.47
CA THR A 21 4.87 -18.61 -12.98
C THR A 21 4.21 -18.51 -14.35
N ASP A 22 4.52 -19.45 -15.24
CA ASP A 22 3.84 -19.56 -16.55
C ASP A 22 2.40 -20.06 -16.41
N GLN A 23 2.01 -20.56 -15.23
CA GLN A 23 0.69 -21.09 -14.93
C GLN A 23 0.12 -20.48 -13.64
N ILE A 24 -1.07 -19.87 -13.73
CA ILE A 24 -1.82 -19.36 -12.58
C ILE A 24 -2.36 -20.56 -11.78
N ASN A 25 -1.94 -20.72 -10.53
CA ASN A 25 -2.43 -21.80 -9.66
C ASN A 25 -3.81 -21.41 -9.09
N PRO A 26 -4.91 -22.06 -9.51
CA PRO A 26 -6.27 -21.71 -9.06
C PRO A 26 -6.50 -22.04 -7.58
N SER A 27 -5.63 -22.86 -6.98
CA SER A 27 -5.72 -23.31 -5.60
C SER A 27 -4.79 -22.55 -4.65
N ASN A 28 -3.97 -21.59 -5.13
CA ASN A 28 -3.07 -20.82 -4.27
C ASN A 28 -3.86 -19.73 -3.54
N PRO A 29 -4.31 -19.97 -2.30
CA PRO A 29 -5.13 -19.01 -1.58
C PRO A 29 -4.15 -18.03 -0.92
N LEU A 30 -4.23 -16.75 -1.31
CA LEU A 30 -3.44 -15.63 -0.79
C LEU A 30 -2.15 -15.35 -1.58
N GLU A 31 -2.32 -14.88 -2.81
CA GLU A 31 -1.33 -14.01 -3.44
C GLU A 31 -1.35 -12.65 -2.73
N GLN A 32 -0.71 -12.66 -1.58
CA GLN A 32 -0.43 -11.46 -0.86
C GLN A 32 0.75 -10.73 -1.49
N TYR A 33 0.71 -9.42 -1.38
CA TYR A 33 1.80 -8.56 -1.80
C TYR A 33 2.36 -7.77 -0.61
N ILE A 34 3.61 -7.37 -0.76
CA ILE A 34 4.25 -6.39 0.10
C ILE A 34 4.24 -5.07 -0.66
N LEU A 35 3.77 -4.00 -0.01
CA LEU A 35 3.82 -2.66 -0.55
C LEU A 35 5.06 -1.95 0.01
N ILE A 36 5.97 -1.56 -0.88
CA ILE A 36 7.12 -0.74 -0.51
C ILE A 36 6.91 0.64 -1.13
N VAL A 37 6.90 1.68 -0.31
CA VAL A 37 6.76 3.07 -0.74
C VAL A 37 7.99 3.83 -0.28
N ASP A 38 8.69 4.40 -1.24
CA ASP A 38 9.73 5.36 -0.94
C ASP A 38 9.12 6.73 -0.67
N MET A 39 9.41 7.28 0.52
CA MET A 39 8.87 8.57 0.98
C MET A 39 9.84 9.73 0.74
N GLU A 40 10.91 9.52 -0.05
CA GLU A 40 11.80 10.61 -0.47
C GLU A 40 11.02 11.75 -1.14
N GLY A 41 11.26 12.99 -0.69
CA GLY A 41 10.57 14.17 -1.20
C GLY A 41 9.10 14.32 -0.76
N VAL A 42 8.59 13.49 0.15
CA VAL A 42 7.23 13.68 0.67
C VAL A 42 7.09 14.99 1.45
N GLY A 43 5.99 15.70 1.20
CA GLY A 43 5.65 16.97 1.84
C GLY A 43 4.14 17.17 1.92
N TRP A 44 3.72 18.19 2.66
CA TRP A 44 2.28 18.50 2.75
C TRP A 44 1.66 18.91 1.41
N GLY A 45 2.46 19.48 0.49
CA GLY A 45 2.00 19.91 -0.83
C GLY A 45 1.75 18.78 -1.83
N ASN A 46 2.27 17.57 -1.59
CA ASN A 46 2.05 16.40 -2.45
C ASN A 46 1.24 15.29 -1.75
N PHE A 47 0.59 15.63 -0.63
CA PHE A 47 -0.22 14.72 0.16
C PHE A 47 -1.72 15.07 0.07
N THR A 48 -2.58 14.07 -0.15
CA THR A 48 -4.04 14.26 -0.15
C THR A 48 -4.76 13.21 0.70
N PRO A 49 -5.41 13.61 1.82
CA PRO A 49 -6.19 12.68 2.65
C PRO A 49 -7.33 11.99 1.89
N ALA A 50 -7.93 12.68 0.92
CA ALA A 50 -9.04 12.13 0.13
C ALA A 50 -8.59 10.93 -0.72
N GLY A 51 -7.37 11.00 -1.29
CA GLY A 51 -6.77 9.90 -2.03
C GLY A 51 -6.51 8.69 -1.13
N ILE A 52 -5.94 8.90 0.05
CA ILE A 52 -5.70 7.83 1.03
C ILE A 52 -7.01 7.16 1.45
N LYS A 53 -8.04 7.96 1.77
CA LYS A 53 -9.36 7.42 2.13
C LYS A 53 -9.97 6.58 1.02
N LEU A 54 -9.81 7.00 -0.24
CA LEU A 54 -10.25 6.22 -1.39
C LEU A 54 -9.47 4.91 -1.50
N MET A 55 -8.13 4.96 -1.42
CA MET A 55 -7.29 3.77 -1.53
C MET A 55 -7.60 2.75 -0.43
N VAL A 56 -7.73 3.20 0.82
CA VAL A 56 -8.09 2.32 1.96
C VAL A 56 -9.45 1.67 1.72
N ARG A 57 -10.47 2.46 1.37
CA ARG A 57 -11.82 1.94 1.10
C ARG A 57 -11.83 0.91 -0.03
N GLU A 58 -11.17 1.22 -1.14
CA GLU A 58 -11.16 0.31 -2.29
C GLU A 58 -10.34 -0.96 -2.02
N SER A 59 -9.26 -0.85 -1.25
CA SER A 59 -8.46 -2.00 -0.76
C SER A 59 -9.28 -2.92 0.13
N ASP A 60 -9.96 -2.37 1.13
CA ASP A 60 -10.73 -3.16 2.10
C ASP A 60 -11.91 -3.89 1.44
N VAL A 61 -12.55 -3.27 0.43
CA VAL A 61 -13.75 -3.82 -0.23
C VAL A 61 -13.42 -4.82 -1.33
N ASN A 62 -12.46 -4.51 -2.21
CA ASN A 62 -12.25 -5.32 -3.43
C ASN A 62 -10.99 -6.21 -3.36
N TYR A 63 -10.10 -5.95 -2.40
CA TYR A 63 -8.83 -6.67 -2.26
C TYR A 63 -8.59 -7.16 -0.81
N PRO A 64 -9.59 -7.80 -0.17
CA PRO A 64 -9.49 -8.18 1.23
C PRO A 64 -8.32 -9.14 1.44
N ASP A 65 -7.58 -8.94 2.54
CA ASP A 65 -6.49 -9.81 3.00
C ASP A 65 -5.35 -10.07 2.00
N ARG A 66 -5.22 -9.23 0.95
CA ARG A 66 -4.08 -9.29 0.00
C ARG A 66 -2.84 -8.53 0.46
N LEU A 67 -2.97 -7.52 1.31
CA LEU A 67 -1.81 -6.76 1.79
C LEU A 67 -1.14 -7.51 2.96
N SER A 68 0.10 -7.98 2.78
CA SER A 68 0.85 -8.68 3.84
C SER A 68 1.64 -7.73 4.73
N GLN A 69 2.46 -6.87 4.14
CA GLN A 69 3.31 -5.89 4.83
C GLN A 69 3.35 -4.57 4.04
N VAL A 70 3.56 -3.45 4.73
CA VAL A 70 3.82 -2.14 4.14
C VAL A 70 5.14 -1.62 4.70
N TRP A 71 6.07 -1.24 3.83
CA TRP A 71 7.33 -0.62 4.20
C TRP A 71 7.38 0.79 3.62
N LEU A 72 7.44 1.78 4.50
CA LEU A 72 7.60 3.18 4.13
C LEU A 72 9.07 3.54 4.35
N LEU A 73 9.83 3.66 3.26
CA LEU A 73 11.27 3.93 3.30
C LEU A 73 11.55 5.43 3.40
N ARG A 74 12.74 5.81 3.91
CA ARG A 74 13.20 7.20 4.01
C ARG A 74 12.18 8.15 4.66
N CYS A 75 11.51 7.69 5.70
CA CYS A 75 10.50 8.45 6.42
C CYS A 75 11.11 9.63 7.20
N ASN A 76 11.07 10.83 6.60
CA ASN A 76 11.41 12.07 7.28
C ASN A 76 10.32 12.45 8.32
N VAL A 77 10.53 13.55 9.06
CA VAL A 77 9.58 14.05 10.08
C VAL A 77 8.19 14.32 9.50
N THR A 78 8.11 14.77 8.26
CA THR A 78 6.85 15.04 7.56
C THR A 78 6.10 13.76 7.24
N ALA A 79 6.79 12.72 6.75
CA ALA A 79 6.22 11.40 6.49
C ALA A 79 5.59 10.79 7.76
N VAL A 80 6.30 10.90 8.89
CA VAL A 80 5.79 10.44 10.19
C VAL A 80 4.56 11.25 10.63
N GLY A 81 4.59 12.57 10.43
CA GLY A 81 3.44 13.44 10.69
C GLY A 81 2.21 13.06 9.86
N ILE A 82 2.41 12.82 8.56
CA ILE A 82 1.37 12.36 7.64
C ILE A 82 0.80 11.01 8.12
N TRP A 83 1.65 10.04 8.46
CA TRP A 83 1.20 8.74 8.98
C TRP A 83 0.32 8.90 10.22
N ARG A 84 0.69 9.79 11.15
CA ARG A 84 -0.12 10.06 12.35
C ARG A 84 -1.51 10.57 12.03
N VAL A 85 -1.66 11.36 10.96
CA VAL A 85 -2.95 11.88 10.49
C VAL A 85 -3.79 10.79 9.81
N ILE A 86 -3.18 9.91 9.01
CA ILE A 86 -3.92 8.92 8.21
C ILE A 86 -4.15 7.59 8.91
N GLN A 87 -3.32 7.22 9.89
CA GLN A 87 -3.46 5.94 10.59
C GLN A 87 -4.89 5.69 11.11
N PRO A 88 -5.68 6.68 11.62
CA PRO A 88 -7.04 6.41 12.09
C PRO A 88 -7.99 5.93 10.99
N MET A 89 -7.70 6.22 9.72
CA MET A 89 -8.50 5.80 8.57
C MET A 89 -8.23 4.35 8.17
N VAL A 90 -7.07 3.80 8.55
CA VAL A 90 -6.64 2.45 8.20
C VAL A 90 -7.21 1.44 9.21
N HIS A 91 -7.67 0.27 8.77
CA HIS A 91 -8.13 -0.78 9.70
C HIS A 91 -7.00 -1.21 10.67
N PRO A 92 -7.27 -1.47 11.98
CA PRO A 92 -6.24 -1.84 12.96
C PRO A 92 -5.34 -3.01 12.54
N ARG A 93 -5.90 -4.01 11.85
CA ARG A 93 -5.13 -5.15 11.29
C ARG A 93 -4.09 -4.69 10.28
N THR A 94 -4.41 -3.70 9.46
CA THR A 94 -3.49 -3.15 8.45
C THR A 94 -2.45 -2.25 9.07
N ARG A 95 -2.80 -1.45 10.11
CA ARG A 95 -1.82 -0.63 10.84
C ARG A 95 -0.66 -1.44 11.41
N ARG A 96 -0.94 -2.65 11.91
CA ARG A 96 0.08 -3.57 12.46
C ARG A 96 1.07 -4.10 11.41
N LYS A 97 0.74 -3.94 10.12
CA LYS A 97 1.57 -4.36 8.98
C LYS A 97 2.46 -3.22 8.47
N VAL A 98 2.34 -2.00 9.00
CA VAL A 98 3.05 -0.82 8.50
C VAL A 98 4.34 -0.61 9.28
N HIS A 99 5.45 -0.56 8.55
CA HIS A 99 6.79 -0.27 9.05
C HIS A 99 7.26 1.06 8.49
N LEU A 100 7.63 1.98 9.38
CA LEU A 100 8.24 3.27 9.03
C LEU A 100 9.75 3.16 9.21
N ILE A 101 10.49 3.24 8.11
CA ILE A 101 11.95 3.14 8.10
C ILE A 101 12.52 4.54 7.90
N ARG A 102 13.35 5.00 8.85
CA ARG A 102 13.97 6.33 8.79
C ARG A 102 15.09 6.36 7.73
N PRO A 103 15.47 7.55 7.21
CA PRO A 103 16.52 7.66 6.20
C PRO A 103 17.87 7.05 6.61
N ASP A 104 18.21 7.04 7.90
CA ASP A 104 19.46 6.47 8.45
C ASP A 104 19.45 4.94 8.56
N GLN A 105 18.31 4.30 8.26
CA GLN A 105 18.09 2.87 8.41
C GLN A 105 17.93 2.13 7.07
N VAL A 106 18.06 2.85 5.95
CA VAL A 106 17.91 2.33 4.57
C VAL A 106 19.27 2.05 3.96
#